data_AF-A0A081BHM2-F1
#
_entry.id   AF-A0A081BHM2-F1
#
_cell.length_a   1.000
_cell.length_b   1.000
_cell.length_c   1.000
_cell.angle_alpha   90.00
_cell.angle_beta   90.00
_cell.angle_gamma   90.00
#
_symmetry.space_group_name_H-M   'P 1'
#
loop_
_entity.id
_entity.type
_entity.pdbx_description
1 polymer ?
#
loop_
_entity_poly.entity_id
_entity_poly.type
_entity_poly.pdbx_seq_one_letter_code
_entity_poly.pdbx_strand_id
1 'polypeptide(L)'
;MEQTRKFTWKELIVVASMLFGMYFGATNLTFPVQIGQQSGSAFASSIIGFIITGTILPLLGVAAIAITRTSGVFELARPIGKTYVLIFTVILYIAIGPAFATPRTATVPFEFGIATHVSAASAPMWLFIYSAAFFVCVTLLSLNRHKIADYLGRYLNPLFI
;
A
#
# COMPACT_ATOMS: atom_id res chain seq x y z
N MET A 1 16.07 -27.39 -8.98
CA MET A 1 17.15 -26.43 -8.63
C MET A 1 16.74 -25.09 -9.16
N GLU A 2 16.22 -24.22 -8.30
CA GLU A 2 15.84 -22.86 -8.68
C GLU A 2 17.14 -22.08 -8.93
N GLN A 3 17.44 -21.77 -10.19
CA GLN A 3 18.67 -21.05 -10.53
C GLN A 3 18.56 -19.63 -9.96
N THR A 4 19.40 -19.30 -8.98
CA THR A 4 19.55 -17.94 -8.46
C THR A 4 20.28 -17.08 -9.48
N ARG A 5 19.57 -16.66 -10.53
CA ARG A 5 20.05 -15.70 -11.52
C ARG A 5 20.38 -14.39 -10.79
N LYS A 6 21.64 -13.95 -10.87
CA LYS A 6 22.04 -12.65 -10.32
C LYS A 6 21.36 -11.55 -11.13
N PHE A 7 20.63 -10.67 -10.45
CA PHE A 7 20.04 -9.50 -11.07
C PHE A 7 21.12 -8.60 -11.67
N THR A 8 20.89 -8.13 -12.89
CA THR A 8 21.66 -7.02 -13.45
C THR A 8 21.35 -5.73 -12.69
N TRP A 9 22.26 -4.75 -12.69
CA TRP A 9 22.04 -3.45 -12.04
C TRP A 9 20.74 -2.76 -12.48
N LYS A 10 20.35 -2.90 -13.74
CA LYS A 10 19.08 -2.36 -14.26
C LYS A 10 17.88 -3.07 -13.64
N GLU A 11 17.90 -4.40 -13.57
CA GLU A 11 16.82 -5.16 -12.94
C GLU A 11 16.76 -4.87 -11.43
N LEU A 12 17.90 -4.70 -10.76
CA LEU A 12 17.94 -4.33 -9.34
C LEU A 12 17.28 -2.96 -9.08
N ILE A 13 17.57 -1.96 -9.92
CA ILE A 13 16.93 -0.64 -9.82
C ILE A 13 15.42 -0.74 -10.05
N VAL A 14 14.97 -1.54 -11.02
CA VAL A 14 13.53 -1.74 -11.28
C VAL A 14 12.86 -2.43 -10.10
N VAL A 15 13.47 -3.49 -9.55
CA VAL A 15 12.95 -4.20 -8.37
C VAL A 15 12.94 -3.29 -7.13
N ALA A 16 14.00 -2.54 -6.88
CA ALA A 16 14.08 -1.58 -5.78
C ALA A 16 13.04 -0.45 -5.93
N SER A 17 12.87 0.08 -7.15
CA SER A 17 11.85 1.08 -7.48
C SER A 17 10.43 0.52 -7.26
N MET A 18 10.18 -0.73 -7.68
CA MET A 18 8.90 -1.39 -7.46
C MET A 18 8.62 -1.61 -5.96
N LEU A 19 9.59 -2.12 -5.20
CA LEU A 19 9.46 -2.31 -3.76
C LEU A 19 9.26 -0.95 -3.06
N PHE A 20 10.05 0.06 -3.43
CA PHE A 20 9.86 1.41 -2.94
C PHE A 20 8.46 1.92 -3.25
N GLY A 21 7.99 1.89 -4.50
CA GLY A 21 6.64 2.35 -4.84
C GLY A 21 5.52 1.58 -4.13
N MET A 22 5.71 0.28 -3.88
CA MET A 22 4.75 -0.56 -3.16
C MET A 22 4.64 -0.17 -1.66
N TYR A 23 5.76 0.15 -1.01
CA TYR A 23 5.78 0.49 0.42
C TYR A 23 5.70 1.99 0.69
N PHE A 24 6.23 2.85 -0.19
CA PHE A 24 6.23 4.31 -0.07
C PHE A 24 4.90 4.94 -0.52
N GLY A 25 3.90 4.15 -0.91
CA GLY A 25 2.62 4.62 -1.41
C GLY A 25 1.86 5.60 -0.49
N ALA A 26 0.67 6.04 -0.91
CA ALA A 26 -0.10 7.15 -0.33
C ALA A 26 -0.14 7.19 1.22
N THR A 27 -0.20 6.06 1.90
CA THR A 27 -0.17 5.99 3.37
C THR A 27 1.11 6.54 3.97
N ASN A 28 2.28 6.19 3.41
CA ASN A 28 3.56 6.66 3.91
C ASN A 28 3.89 8.11 3.52
N LEU A 29 3.06 8.73 2.67
CA LEU A 29 3.13 10.17 2.40
C LEU A 29 2.16 10.97 3.28
N THR A 30 0.91 10.51 3.41
CA THR A 30 -0.13 11.22 4.15
C THR A 30 0.07 11.15 5.67
N PHE A 31 0.47 9.99 6.21
CA PHE A 31 0.58 9.81 7.66
C PHE A 31 1.69 10.66 8.29
N PRO A 32 2.91 10.81 7.74
CA PRO A 32 3.92 11.69 8.33
C PRO A 32 3.46 13.14 8.44
N VAL A 33 2.78 13.65 7.41
CA VAL A 33 2.25 15.03 7.42
C VAL A 33 1.20 15.17 8.51
N GLN A 34 0.23 14.25 8.56
CA GLN A 34 -0.83 14.27 9.56
C GLN A 34 -0.29 14.11 10.99
N ILE A 35 0.62 13.16 11.21
CA ILE A 35 1.26 12.93 12.50
C ILE A 35 2.07 14.16 12.89
N GLY A 36 2.87 14.71 11.98
CA GLY A 36 3.66 15.91 12.24
C GLY A 36 2.80 17.11 12.64
N GLN A 37 1.67 17.33 11.96
CA GLN A 37 0.70 18.38 12.32
C GLN A 37 0.08 18.15 13.70
N GLN A 38 -0.19 16.91 14.09
CA GLN A 38 -0.81 16.56 15.37
C GLN A 38 0.17 16.43 16.53
N SER A 39 1.48 16.28 16.25
CA SER A 39 2.48 15.94 17.26
C SER A 39 2.85 17.10 18.18
N GLY A 40 2.69 18.35 17.75
CA GLY A 40 3.07 19.53 18.53
C GLY A 40 4.51 19.42 19.07
N SER A 41 4.68 19.49 20.40
CA SER A 41 5.98 19.35 21.06
C SER A 41 6.54 17.92 21.05
N ALA A 42 5.72 16.90 20.80
CA ALA A 42 6.09 15.49 20.76
C ALA A 42 6.50 15.01 19.35
N PHE A 43 6.97 15.91 18.49
CA PHE A 43 7.34 15.61 17.09
C PHE A 43 8.38 14.49 16.98
N ALA A 44 9.46 14.57 17.76
CA ALA A 44 10.54 13.59 17.70
C ALA A 44 10.08 12.18 18.11
N SER A 45 9.32 12.05 19.20
CA SER A 45 8.79 10.75 19.64
C SER A 45 7.76 10.18 18.67
N SER A 46 6.93 11.04 18.08
CA SER A 46 5.89 10.64 17.12
C SER A 46 6.47 10.13 15.80
N ILE A 47 7.55 10.74 15.30
CA ILE A 47 8.28 10.24 14.13
C ILE A 47 8.94 8.89 14.42
N ILE A 48 9.58 8.73 15.58
CA ILE A 48 10.20 7.45 15.95
C ILE A 48 9.12 6.34 16.00
N GLY A 49 7.97 6.63 16.62
CA GLY A 49 6.83 5.72 16.64
C GLY A 49 6.33 5.38 15.23
N PHE A 50 6.23 6.39 14.35
CA PHE A 50 5.85 6.19 12.95
C PHE A 50 6.86 5.32 12.19
N ILE A 51 8.18 5.54 12.35
CA ILE A 51 9.20 4.73 11.67
C ILE A 51 9.12 3.27 12.12
N ILE A 52 9.00 3.03 13.42
CA ILE A 52 8.92 1.67 13.98
C ILE A 52 7.68 0.94 13.46
N THR A 53 6.53 1.60 13.51
CA THR A 53 5.23 0.96 13.20
C THR A 53 4.89 0.97 11.71
N GLY A 54 5.16 2.05 11.01
CA GLY A 54 4.83 2.27 9.60
C GLY A 54 5.86 1.71 8.61
N THR A 55 7.12 1.55 9.03
CA THR A 55 8.20 1.11 8.12
C THR A 55 8.86 -0.18 8.59
N ILE A 56 9.38 -0.23 9.83
CA ILE A 56 10.17 -1.37 10.30
C ILE A 56 9.29 -2.63 10.41
N LEU A 57 8.12 -2.53 11.04
CA LEU A 57 7.26 -3.69 11.27
C LEU A 57 6.76 -4.35 9.97
N PRO A 58 6.29 -3.61 8.94
CA PRO A 58 5.98 -4.19 7.63
C PRO A 58 7.17 -4.89 6.98
N LEU A 59 8.37 -4.29 7.03
CA LEU A 59 9.59 -4.90 6.50
C LEU A 59 9.95 -6.21 7.22
N LEU A 60 9.78 -6.25 8.55
CA LEU A 60 9.95 -7.48 9.33
C LEU A 60 8.95 -8.56 8.92
N GLY A 61 7.70 -8.19 8.63
CA GLY A 61 6.69 -9.13 8.12
C GLY A 61 7.08 -9.75 6.78
N VAL A 62 7.60 -8.95 5.86
CA VAL A 62 8.12 -9.42 4.56
C VAL A 62 9.33 -10.33 4.76
N ALA A 63 10.27 -9.93 5.63
CA ALA A 63 11.43 -10.73 5.96
C ALA A 63 11.02 -12.07 6.58
N ALA A 64 10.01 -12.09 7.46
CA ALA A 64 9.48 -13.33 8.04
C ALA A 64 8.91 -14.26 6.97
N ILE A 65 8.13 -13.76 6.00
CA ILE A 65 7.63 -14.56 4.88
C ILE A 65 8.80 -15.09 4.03
N ALA A 66 9.78 -14.23 3.71
CA ALA A 66 10.94 -14.60 2.91
C ALA A 66 11.82 -15.68 3.59
N ILE A 67 12.04 -15.57 4.90
CA ILE A 67 12.85 -16.51 5.69
C ILE A 67 12.10 -17.84 5.87
N THR A 68 10.81 -17.79 6.19
CA THR A 68 9.99 -18.99 6.41
C THR A 68 9.60 -19.69 5.11
N ARG A 69 9.80 -19.05 3.94
CA ARG A 69 9.42 -19.54 2.61
C ARG A 69 7.95 -19.97 2.53
N THR A 70 7.10 -19.29 3.28
CA THR A 70 5.66 -19.52 3.28
C THR A 70 5.02 -18.84 2.09
N SER A 71 3.95 -19.42 1.54
CA SER A 71 3.27 -18.84 0.38
C SER A 71 2.41 -17.62 0.72
N GLY A 72 2.31 -17.25 2.01
CA GLY A 72 1.60 -16.07 2.47
C GLY A 72 1.19 -16.16 3.95
N VAL A 73 0.39 -15.17 4.37
CA VAL A 73 -0.03 -14.98 5.76
C VAL A 73 -0.78 -16.18 6.33
N PHE A 74 -1.59 -16.87 5.50
CA PHE A 74 -2.32 -18.05 5.93
C PHE A 74 -1.39 -19.19 6.37
N GLU A 75 -0.33 -19.46 5.59
CA GLU A 75 0.64 -20.50 5.96
C GLU A 75 1.49 -20.08 7.14
N LEU A 76 1.87 -18.80 7.19
CA LEU A 76 2.65 -18.23 8.27
C LEU A 76 1.94 -18.34 9.64
N ALA A 77 0.64 -18.10 9.68
CA ALA A 77 -0.16 -18.15 10.92
C ALA A 77 -0.79 -19.54 11.19
N ARG A 78 -0.60 -20.51 10.28
CA ARG A 78 -1.12 -21.89 10.43
C ARG A 78 -0.71 -22.58 11.75
N PRO A 79 0.50 -22.38 12.32
CA PRO A 79 0.88 -22.99 13.60
C PRO A 79 0.01 -22.57 14.79
N ILE A 80 -0.71 -21.45 14.71
CA ILE A 80 -1.58 -20.94 15.79
C ILE A 80 -2.89 -21.75 15.86
N GLY A 81 -3.34 -22.30 14.73
CA GLY A 81 -4.56 -23.11 14.65
C GLY A 81 -5.39 -22.80 13.40
N LYS A 82 -6.05 -23.83 12.86
CA LYS A 82 -6.80 -23.76 11.58
C LYS A 82 -7.95 -22.74 11.62
N THR A 83 -8.72 -22.71 12.71
CA THR A 83 -9.86 -21.79 12.86
C THR A 83 -9.40 -20.35 12.98
N TYR A 84 -8.37 -20.10 13.79
CA TYR A 84 -7.79 -18.77 13.96
C TYR A 84 -7.30 -18.22 12.63
N VAL A 85 -6.49 -18.99 11.90
CA VAL A 85 -5.88 -18.48 10.66
C VAL A 85 -6.91 -18.23 9.55
N LEU A 86 -7.97 -19.03 9.49
CA LEU A 86 -9.07 -18.81 8.55
C LEU A 86 -9.78 -17.49 8.85
N ILE A 87 -10.22 -17.29 10.10
CA ILE A 87 -10.92 -16.07 10.52
C ILE A 87 -10.03 -14.85 10.30
N PHE A 88 -8.77 -14.92 10.75
CA PHE A 88 -7.81 -13.84 10.60
C PHE A 88 -7.59 -13.48 9.13
N THR A 89 -7.38 -14.47 8.26
CA THR A 89 -7.16 -14.24 6.82
C THR A 89 -8.39 -13.64 6.14
N VAL A 90 -9.60 -14.09 6.49
CA VAL A 90 -10.85 -13.52 5.97
C VAL A 90 -11.00 -12.06 6.38
N ILE A 91 -10.81 -11.75 7.67
CA ILE A 91 -10.86 -10.37 8.17
C ILE A 91 -9.80 -9.51 7.47
N LEU A 92 -8.58 -10.02 7.32
CA LEU A 92 -7.49 -9.34 6.63
C LEU A 92 -7.86 -9.01 5.19
N TYR A 93 -8.43 -9.95 4.45
CA TYR A 93 -8.85 -9.72 3.05
C TYR A 93 -10.01 -8.74 2.94
N ILE A 94 -10.96 -8.77 3.88
CA ILE A 94 -12.03 -7.76 3.94
C ILE A 94 -11.44 -6.38 4.21
N ALA A 95 -10.51 -6.25 5.17
CA ALA A 95 -9.87 -5.00 5.53
C ALA A 95 -9.05 -4.41 4.38
N ILE A 96 -8.24 -5.24 3.70
CA ILE A 96 -7.42 -4.78 2.56
C ILE A 96 -8.29 -4.47 1.35
N GLY A 97 -9.26 -5.34 1.05
CA GLY A 97 -10.18 -5.16 -0.07
C GLY A 97 -11.26 -4.13 0.26
N PRO A 98 -12.52 -4.55 0.38
CA PRO A 98 -13.67 -3.63 0.34
C PRO A 98 -13.81 -2.70 1.56
N ALA A 99 -13.30 -3.08 2.74
CA ALA A 99 -13.70 -2.39 3.97
C ALA A 99 -12.84 -1.18 4.33
N PHE A 100 -11.55 -1.16 3.99
CA PHE A 100 -10.66 -0.11 4.49
C PHE A 100 -9.61 0.36 3.47
N ALA A 101 -8.65 -0.49 3.10
CA ALA A 101 -7.50 -0.02 2.35
C ALA A 101 -7.87 0.41 0.92
N THR A 102 -8.67 -0.40 0.21
CA THR A 102 -9.05 -0.10 -1.18
C THR A 102 -9.92 1.17 -1.30
N PRO A 103 -10.99 1.38 -0.51
CA PRO A 103 -11.71 2.66 -0.55
C PRO A 103 -10.82 3.86 -0.24
N ARG A 104 -9.89 3.71 0.72
CA ARG A 104 -9.02 4.81 1.14
C ARG A 104 -8.04 5.26 0.05
N THR A 105 -7.63 4.37 -0.86
CA THR A 105 -6.77 4.78 -1.99
C THR A 105 -7.49 5.68 -2.98
N ALA A 106 -8.81 5.65 -3.06
CA ALA A 106 -9.61 6.56 -3.87
C ALA A 106 -9.95 7.86 -3.12
N THR A 107 -10.33 7.77 -1.84
CA THR A 107 -10.77 8.96 -1.10
C THR A 107 -9.62 9.93 -0.79
N VAL A 108 -8.42 9.44 -0.47
CA VAL A 108 -7.27 10.29 -0.16
C VAL A 108 -6.91 11.27 -1.29
N PRO A 109 -6.66 10.83 -2.54
CA PRO A 109 -6.34 11.77 -3.63
C PRO A 109 -7.52 12.70 -3.97
N PHE A 110 -8.76 12.28 -3.75
CA PHE A 110 -9.92 13.18 -3.86
C PHE A 110 -9.87 14.30 -2.81
N GLU A 111 -9.64 13.97 -1.54
CA GLU A 111 -9.58 14.93 -0.44
C GLU A 111 -8.47 15.97 -0.63
N PHE A 112 -7.27 15.53 -1.04
CA PHE A 112 -6.14 16.43 -1.22
C PHE A 112 -6.15 17.18 -2.57
N GLY A 113 -6.79 16.64 -3.61
CA GLY A 113 -6.71 17.17 -4.97
C GLY A 113 -7.96 17.85 -5.51
N ILE A 114 -9.15 17.46 -5.05
CA ILE A 114 -10.43 17.90 -5.65
C ILE A 114 -11.36 18.50 -4.60
N ALA A 115 -11.41 17.95 -3.38
CA ALA A 115 -12.35 18.37 -2.35
C ALA A 115 -12.23 19.86 -2.00
N THR A 116 -11.02 20.43 -2.05
CA THR A 116 -10.75 21.86 -1.82
C THR A 116 -11.29 22.79 -2.91
N HIS A 117 -11.69 22.25 -4.07
CA HIS A 117 -12.18 22.99 -5.23
C HIS A 117 -13.69 22.83 -5.49
N VAL A 118 -14.38 22.01 -4.69
CA VAL A 118 -15.82 21.76 -4.82
C VAL A 118 -16.58 22.26 -3.59
N SER A 119 -17.83 22.66 -3.78
CA SER A 119 -18.67 23.07 -2.65
C SER A 119 -19.01 21.87 -1.77
N ALA A 120 -19.11 22.06 -0.45
CA ALA A 120 -19.44 20.99 0.50
C ALA A 120 -20.74 20.24 0.15
N ALA A 121 -21.73 20.95 -0.42
CA ALA A 121 -22.99 20.35 -0.87
C ALA A 121 -22.84 19.42 -2.09
N SER A 122 -21.87 19.70 -2.97
CA SER A 122 -21.61 18.88 -4.17
C SER A 122 -20.52 17.84 -3.98
N ALA A 123 -19.74 17.93 -2.90
CA ALA A 123 -18.63 17.03 -2.60
C ALA A 123 -18.99 15.53 -2.64
N PRO A 124 -20.13 15.06 -2.10
CA PRO A 124 -20.49 13.63 -2.19
C PRO A 124 -20.70 13.14 -3.62
N MET A 125 -21.29 13.97 -4.48
CA MET A 125 -21.49 13.64 -5.91
C MET A 125 -20.16 13.58 -6.65
N TRP A 126 -19.28 14.56 -6.43
CA TRP A 126 -17.94 14.59 -7.03
C TRP A 126 -17.07 13.44 -6.55
N LEU A 127 -17.17 13.06 -5.27
CA LEU A 127 -16.49 11.90 -4.72
C LEU A 127 -16.95 10.61 -5.39
N PHE A 128 -18.26 10.45 -5.62
CA PHE A 128 -18.80 9.29 -6.32
C PHE A 128 -18.26 9.18 -7.75
N ILE A 129 -18.32 10.28 -8.52
CA ILE A 129 -17.83 10.33 -9.91
C ILE A 129 -16.33 10.04 -9.95
N TYR A 130 -15.55 10.68 -9.08
CA TYR A 130 -14.12 10.46 -8.99
C TYR A 130 -13.79 9.01 -8.63
N SER A 131 -14.44 8.46 -7.61
CA SER A 131 -14.19 7.08 -7.17
C SER A 131 -14.54 6.07 -8.25
N ALA A 132 -15.66 6.27 -8.96
CA ALA A 132 -16.05 5.43 -10.09
C ALA A 132 -14.99 5.46 -11.19
N ALA A 133 -14.52 6.65 -11.60
CA ALA A 133 -13.47 6.80 -12.58
C ALA A 133 -12.14 6.16 -12.12
N PHE A 134 -11.76 6.40 -10.86
CA PHE A 134 -10.55 5.84 -10.25
C PHE A 134 -10.58 4.31 -10.28
N PHE A 135 -11.66 3.69 -9.79
CA PHE A 135 -11.76 2.23 -9.76
C PHE A 135 -11.83 1.61 -11.16
N VAL A 136 -12.52 2.24 -12.12
CA VAL A 136 -12.50 1.79 -13.52
C VAL A 136 -11.07 1.79 -14.06
N CYS A 137 -10.32 2.88 -13.89
CA CYS A 137 -8.92 2.96 -14.31
C CYS A 137 -8.05 1.89 -13.64
N VAL A 138 -8.16 1.75 -12.31
CA VAL A 138 -7.40 0.75 -11.55
C VAL A 138 -7.74 -0.67 -12.00
N THR A 139 -9.01 -0.99 -12.22
CA THR A 139 -9.45 -2.28 -12.74
C THR A 139 -8.85 -2.54 -14.13
N LEU A 140 -8.94 -1.60 -15.06
CA LEU A 140 -8.38 -1.75 -16.41
C LEU A 140 -6.87 -1.98 -16.41
N LEU A 141 -6.13 -1.27 -15.56
CA LEU A 141 -4.69 -1.48 -15.40
C LEU A 141 -4.37 -2.84 -14.75
N SER A 142 -5.21 -3.27 -13.80
CA SER A 142 -5.02 -4.53 -13.06
C SER A 142 -5.33 -5.79 -13.87
N LEU A 143 -6.15 -5.69 -14.93
CA LEU A 143 -6.43 -6.82 -15.82
C LEU A 143 -5.16 -7.36 -16.51
N ASN A 144 -4.14 -6.52 -16.71
CA ASN A 144 -2.88 -6.90 -17.34
C ASN A 144 -1.81 -7.29 -16.31
N ARG A 145 -1.99 -8.44 -15.66
CA ARG A 145 -1.11 -8.95 -14.57
C ARG A 145 0.38 -8.95 -14.89
N HIS A 146 0.76 -9.24 -16.13
CA HIS A 146 2.17 -9.26 -16.57
C HIS A 146 2.84 -7.88 -16.58
N LYS A 147 2.05 -6.81 -16.72
CA LYS A 147 2.55 -5.43 -16.83
C LYS A 147 2.45 -4.66 -15.51
N ILE A 148 1.88 -5.24 -14.44
CA ILE A 148 1.72 -4.54 -13.16
C ILE A 148 3.09 -4.11 -12.59
N ALA A 149 4.08 -4.99 -12.65
CA ALA A 149 5.44 -4.67 -12.21
C ALA A 149 6.05 -3.51 -13.03
N ASP A 150 5.83 -3.50 -14.35
CA ASP A 150 6.26 -2.40 -15.23
C ASP A 150 5.50 -1.11 -14.92
N TYR A 151 4.17 -1.17 -14.76
CA TYR A 151 3.32 -0.03 -14.41
C TYR A 151 3.77 0.62 -13.10
N LEU A 152 4.03 -0.19 -12.06
CA LEU A 152 4.48 0.32 -10.77
C LEU A 152 5.92 0.87 -10.83
N GLY A 153 6.88 0.06 -11.29
CA GLY A 153 8.31 0.38 -11.17
C GLY A 153 8.85 1.32 -12.24
N ARG A 154 8.31 1.28 -13.46
CA ARG A 154 8.81 2.04 -14.63
C ARG A 154 8.00 3.30 -14.92
N TYR A 155 6.71 3.32 -14.63
CA TYR A 155 5.84 4.45 -14.96
C TYR A 155 5.38 5.22 -13.73
N LEU A 156 4.68 4.56 -12.80
CA LEU A 156 4.04 5.23 -11.67
C LEU A 156 5.06 5.75 -10.65
N ASN A 157 6.06 4.95 -10.27
CA ASN A 157 7.03 5.39 -9.28
C ASN A 157 7.93 6.56 -9.78
N PRO A 158 8.44 6.56 -11.03
CA PRO A 158 9.17 7.72 -11.56
C PRO A 158 8.31 8.96 -11.82
N LEU A 159 6.99 8.83 -12.01
CA LEU A 159 6.08 9.98 -12.06
C LEU A 159 5.82 10.58 -10.68
N PHE A 160 6.01 9.78 -9.63
CA PHE A 160 5.75 10.16 -8.25
C PHE A 160 6.97 10.79 -7.56
N ILE A 161 8.18 10.31 -7.86
CA ILE A 161 9.46 10.88 -7.38
C ILE A 161 9.82 12.13 -8.20
#